data_AF-A0A970GCC5-F1
#
_entry.id   AF-A0A970GCC5-F1
#
_cell.length_a   1.000
_cell.length_b   1.000
_cell.length_c   1.000
_cell.angle_alpha   90.00
_cell.angle_beta   90.00
_cell.angle_gamma   90.00
#
_symmetry.space_group_name_H-M   'P 1'
#
loop_
_entity.id
_entity.type
_entity.pdbx_description
1 polymer ?
#
loop_
_entity_poly.entity_id
_entity_poly.type
_entity_poly.pdbx_seq_one_letter_code
_entity_poly.pdbx_strand_id
1 'polypeptide(L)'
;TDWSGVRRAVIGALLTYIMVMAVTVVLSLLMFSASTARTLVFPTFTIIRSIEIGQFIQNIDIIFIGIWIMGMFATTTGTWYISLLSLQQALRLSSYRFLIAPTALILGISSITMAENILEVQILSNIIIPFLYGLALFLIPLVIFLLVLFKPEASNQPAKSITVQNLD
;
A
#
# COMPACT_ATOMS: atom_id res chain seq x y z
N THR A 1 -11.62 -1.92 -21.52
CA THR A 1 -11.45 -1.74 -20.07
C THR A 1 -12.77 -1.28 -19.49
N ASP A 2 -13.40 -2.06 -18.60
CA ASP A 2 -14.65 -1.66 -17.94
C ASP A 2 -14.36 -0.67 -16.81
N TRP A 3 -14.25 0.61 -17.18
CA TRP A 3 -14.00 1.72 -16.25
C TRP A 3 -15.10 1.87 -15.18
N SER A 4 -16.32 1.39 -15.46
CA SER A 4 -17.43 1.45 -14.51
C SER A 4 -17.25 0.46 -13.37
N GLY A 5 -16.68 -0.73 -13.65
CA GLY A 5 -16.35 -1.74 -12.65
C GLY A 5 -15.21 -1.29 -11.74
N VAL A 6 -14.14 -0.75 -12.33
CA VAL A 6 -12.99 -0.22 -11.57
C VAL A 6 -13.42 0.91 -10.63
N ARG A 7 -14.20 1.87 -11.13
CA ARG A 7 -14.70 2.97 -10.30
C ARG A 7 -15.52 2.48 -9.10
N ARG A 8 -16.41 1.51 -9.32
CA ARG A 8 -17.23 0.91 -8.25
C ARG A 8 -16.36 0.20 -7.22
N ALA A 9 -15.36 -0.56 -7.66
CA ALA A 9 -14.42 -1.24 -6.76
C ALA A 9 -13.62 -0.24 -5.91
N VAL A 10 -13.10 0.83 -6.52
CA VAL A 10 -12.35 1.88 -5.80
C VAL A 10 -13.23 2.60 -4.78
N ILE A 11 -14.44 3.01 -5.17
CA ILE A 11 -15.37 3.68 -4.25
C ILE A 11 -15.75 2.75 -3.10
N GLY A 12 -16.04 1.48 -3.40
CA GLY A 12 -16.34 0.46 -2.38
C GLY A 12 -15.19 0.31 -1.39
N ALA A 13 -13.96 0.15 -1.88
CA ALA A 13 -12.77 0.02 -1.04
C ALA A 13 -12.54 1.26 -0.15
N LEU A 14 -12.67 2.47 -0.71
CA LEU A 14 -12.54 3.72 0.05
C LEU A 14 -13.61 3.84 1.12
N LEU A 15 -14.86 3.52 0.79
CA LEU A 15 -15.97 3.59 1.74
C LEU A 15 -15.78 2.60 2.90
N THR A 16 -15.38 1.36 2.59
CA THR A 16 -15.06 0.35 3.61
C THR A 16 -13.91 0.82 4.50
N TYR A 17 -12.83 1.35 3.92
CA TYR A 17 -11.70 1.86 4.68
C TYR A 17 -12.09 3.01 5.63
N ILE A 18 -12.83 4.00 5.13
CA ILE A 18 -13.31 5.14 5.92
C ILE A 18 -14.23 4.65 7.05
N MET A 19 -15.14 3.72 6.75
CA MET A 19 -16.07 3.17 7.73
C MET A 19 -15.34 2.43 8.85
N VAL A 20 -14.38 1.56 8.51
CA VAL A 20 -13.57 0.82 9.50
C VAL A 20 -12.76 1.77 10.38
N MET A 21 -12.13 2.79 9.78
CA MET A 21 -11.37 3.79 10.54
C MET A 21 -12.26 4.63 11.46
N ALA A 22 -13.42 5.08 10.96
CA ALA A 22 -14.37 5.84 11.75
C ALA A 22 -14.86 5.04 12.95
N VAL A 23 -15.26 3.77 12.76
CA VAL A 23 -15.69 2.88 13.84
C VAL A 23 -14.57 2.70 14.86
N THR A 24 -13.34 2.46 14.41
CA THR A 24 -12.18 2.26 15.30
C THR A 24 -11.89 3.51 16.14
N VAL A 25 -11.92 4.70 15.54
CA VAL A 25 -11.71 5.97 16.26
C VAL A 25 -12.83 6.21 17.26
N VAL A 26 -14.10 6.04 16.87
CA VAL A 26 -15.24 6.21 17.78
C VAL A 26 -15.15 5.25 18.96
N LEU A 27 -14.87 3.96 18.72
CA LEU A 27 -14.71 2.98 19.80
C LEU A 27 -13.56 3.36 20.74
N SER A 28 -12.42 3.82 20.20
CA SER A 28 -11.29 4.25 21.03
C SER A 28 -11.63 5.44 21.95
N LEU A 29 -12.45 6.39 21.47
CA LEU A 29 -12.89 7.54 22.27
C LEU A 29 -14.01 7.21 23.26
N LEU A 30 -14.81 6.18 22.99
CA LEU A 30 -15.85 5.70 23.90
C LEU A 30 -15.25 4.88 25.04
N MET A 31 -14.23 4.07 24.76
CA MET A 31 -13.59 3.21 25.75
C MET A 31 -12.51 3.94 26.57
N PHE A 32 -11.80 4.89 25.96
CA PHE A 32 -10.74 5.65 26.61
C PHE A 32 -11.05 7.14 26.58
N SER A 33 -10.72 7.85 27.66
CA SER A 33 -10.76 9.32 27.66
C SER A 33 -9.86 9.88 26.54
N ALA A 34 -10.20 11.05 25.99
CA ALA A 34 -9.42 11.65 24.89
C ALA A 34 -7.93 11.83 25.22
N SER A 35 -7.59 12.10 26.49
CA SER A 35 -6.21 12.16 26.97
C SER A 35 -5.51 10.80 26.93
N THR A 36 -6.19 9.74 27.37
CA THR A 36 -5.64 8.38 27.38
C THR A 36 -5.50 7.83 25.96
N ALA A 37 -6.52 8.02 25.11
CA ALA A 37 -6.54 7.54 23.73
C ALA A 37 -5.35 8.08 22.91
N ARG A 38 -4.93 9.33 23.15
CA ARG A 38 -3.77 9.96 22.48
C ARG A 38 -2.42 9.36 22.86
N THR A 39 -2.32 8.77 24.05
CA THR A 39 -1.07 8.17 24.54
C THR A 39 -0.93 6.69 24.16
N LEU A 40 -2.00 6.06 23.68
CA LEU A 40 -1.97 4.68 23.24
C LEU A 40 -1.27 4.58 21.87
N VAL A 41 -0.21 3.78 21.83
CA VAL A 41 0.53 3.50 20.58
C VAL A 41 -0.34 2.69 19.60
N PHE A 42 -1.12 1.74 20.10
CA PHE A 42 -2.01 0.89 19.29
C PHE A 42 -3.41 0.77 19.94
N PRO A 43 -4.26 1.80 19.83
CA PRO A 43 -5.55 1.84 20.52
C PRO A 43 -6.46 0.66 20.15
N THR A 44 -6.50 0.27 18.87
CA THR A 44 -7.29 -0.89 18.42
C THR A 44 -6.87 -2.19 19.10
N PHE A 45 -5.56 -2.40 19.25
CA PHE A 45 -5.04 -3.59 19.91
C PHE A 45 -5.38 -3.59 21.41
N THR A 46 -5.28 -2.43 22.07
CA THR A 46 -5.67 -2.29 23.47
C THR A 46 -7.16 -2.57 23.69
N ILE A 47 -8.03 -2.10 22.78
CA ILE A 47 -9.47 -2.41 22.81
C ILE A 47 -9.66 -3.92 22.77
N ILE A 48 -9.03 -4.61 21.82
CA ILE A 48 -9.24 -6.04 21.60
C ILE A 48 -8.75 -6.86 22.79
N ARG A 49 -7.59 -6.49 23.35
CA ARG A 49 -7.05 -7.13 24.55
C ARG A 49 -7.93 -6.93 25.78
N SER A 50 -8.72 -5.86 25.85
CA SER A 50 -9.65 -5.61 26.95
C SER A 50 -10.96 -6.42 26.86
N ILE A 51 -11.18 -7.15 25.78
CA ILE A 51 -12.40 -7.95 25.60
C ILE A 51 -12.25 -9.26 26.38
N GLU A 52 -12.92 -9.30 27.54
CA GLU A 52 -13.06 -10.49 28.37
C GLU A 52 -14.56 -10.72 28.65
N ILE A 53 -15.09 -11.86 28.23
CA ILE A 53 -16.50 -12.22 28.46
C ILE A 53 -16.55 -13.28 29.56
N GLY A 54 -16.80 -12.82 30.79
CA GLY A 54 -16.78 -13.65 31.99
C GLY A 54 -15.42 -14.34 32.17
N GLN A 55 -15.42 -15.64 32.47
CA GLN A 55 -14.20 -16.44 32.59
C GLN A 55 -13.93 -17.35 31.38
N PHE A 56 -14.81 -17.35 30.38
CA PHE A 56 -14.77 -18.35 29.30
C PHE A 56 -14.08 -17.83 28.04
N ILE A 57 -14.24 -16.55 27.70
CA ILE A 57 -13.61 -15.95 26.53
C ILE A 57 -12.57 -14.93 27.01
N GLN A 58 -11.31 -15.31 26.86
CA GLN A 58 -10.12 -14.53 27.19
C GLN A 58 -9.14 -14.62 26.02
N ASN A 59 -8.25 -13.64 25.89
CA ASN A 59 -7.14 -13.65 24.92
C ASN A 59 -7.57 -13.77 23.44
N ILE A 60 -8.68 -13.11 23.07
CA ILE A 60 -9.12 -13.06 21.66
C ILE A 60 -8.17 -12.25 20.77
N ASP A 61 -7.25 -11.50 21.39
CA ASP A 61 -6.19 -10.75 20.73
C ASP A 61 -5.27 -11.65 19.89
N ILE A 62 -5.07 -12.91 20.29
CA ILE A 62 -4.29 -13.88 19.51
C ILE A 62 -4.94 -14.14 18.14
N ILE A 63 -6.26 -14.35 18.12
CA ILE A 63 -7.02 -14.60 16.88
C ILE A 63 -6.95 -13.35 15.99
N PHE A 64 -7.13 -12.17 16.59
CA PHE A 64 -7.05 -10.91 15.89
C PHE A 64 -5.67 -10.70 15.25
N ILE A 65 -4.58 -10.91 16.00
CA ILE A 65 -3.22 -10.80 15.48
C ILE A 65 -3.01 -11.78 14.32
N GLY A 66 -3.52 -13.00 14.41
CA GLY A 66 -3.41 -13.99 13.33
C GLY A 66 -4.05 -13.50 12.01
N ILE A 67 -5.28 -12.98 12.08
CA ILE A 67 -5.98 -12.41 10.92
C ILE A 67 -5.22 -11.17 10.40
N TRP A 68 -4.74 -10.33 11.31
CA TRP A 68 -4.04 -9.10 10.97
C TRP A 68 -2.71 -9.36 10.26
N ILE A 69 -1.92 -10.33 10.72
CA ILE A 69 -0.66 -10.76 10.08
C ILE A 69 -0.95 -11.29 8.67
N MET A 70 -1.98 -12.12 8.50
CA MET A 70 -2.37 -12.60 7.17
C MET A 70 -2.73 -11.44 6.22
N GLY A 71 -3.47 -10.45 6.71
CA GLY A 71 -3.80 -9.25 5.94
C GLY A 71 -2.57 -8.42 5.56
N MET A 72 -1.63 -8.23 6.49
CA MET A 72 -0.37 -7.53 6.22
C MET A 72 0.49 -8.28 5.21
N PHE A 73 0.58 -9.60 5.33
CA PHE A 73 1.32 -10.45 4.39
C PHE A 73 0.74 -10.37 2.97
N ALA A 74 -0.59 -10.50 2.85
CA ALA A 74 -1.27 -10.41 1.56
C ALA A 74 -1.08 -9.04 0.91
N THR A 75 -1.22 -7.95 1.68
CA THR A 75 -1.03 -6.58 1.20
C THR A 75 0.41 -6.34 0.77
N THR A 76 1.38 -6.73 1.60
CA THR A 76 2.81 -6.56 1.31
C THR A 76 3.22 -7.32 0.05
N THR A 77 2.80 -8.58 -0.08
CA THR A 77 3.09 -9.41 -1.26
C THR A 77 2.43 -8.84 -2.52
N GLY A 78 1.17 -8.39 -2.41
CA GLY A 78 0.45 -7.77 -3.51
C GLY A 78 1.12 -6.48 -4.01
N THR A 79 1.48 -5.58 -3.10
CA THR A 79 2.17 -4.33 -3.45
C THR A 79 3.58 -4.60 -4.00
N TRP A 80 4.31 -5.57 -3.46
CA TRP A 80 5.61 -5.97 -4.00
C TRP A 80 5.49 -6.51 -5.44
N TYR A 81 4.51 -7.36 -5.71
CA TYR A 81 4.26 -7.87 -7.06
C TYR A 81 3.92 -6.76 -8.06
N ILE A 82 3.04 -5.82 -7.68
CA ILE A 82 2.73 -4.65 -8.53
C ILE A 82 3.98 -3.80 -8.76
N SER A 83 4.84 -3.65 -7.75
CA SER A 83 6.10 -2.91 -7.85
C SER A 83 7.07 -3.58 -8.83
N LEU A 84 7.16 -4.91 -8.84
CA LEU A 84 7.97 -5.68 -9.80
C LEU A 84 7.51 -5.46 -11.25
N LEU A 85 6.19 -5.50 -11.49
CA LEU A 85 5.62 -5.22 -12.81
C LEU A 85 5.88 -3.77 -13.25
N SER A 86 5.74 -2.83 -12.33
CA SER A 86 6.00 -1.41 -12.58
C SER A 86 7.48 -1.18 -12.92
N LEU A 87 8.39 -1.82 -12.19
CA LEU A 87 9.82 -1.73 -12.44
C LEU A 87 10.23 -2.41 -13.75
N GLN A 88 9.60 -3.53 -14.10
CA GLN A 88 9.78 -4.17 -15.40
C GLN A 88 9.43 -3.20 -16.53
N GLN A 89 8.28 -2.51 -16.44
CA GLN A 89 7.85 -1.54 -17.44
C GLN A 89 8.77 -0.31 -17.50
N ALA A 90 9.17 0.21 -16.34
CA ALA A 90 10.06 1.38 -16.24
C ALA A 90 11.45 1.09 -16.84
N LEU A 91 12.01 -0.09 -16.58
CA LEU A 91 13.32 -0.51 -17.09
C LEU A 91 13.26 -1.19 -18.47
N ARG A 92 12.07 -1.35 -19.05
CA ARG A 92 11.82 -2.06 -20.32
C ARG A 92 12.41 -3.48 -20.34
N LEU A 93 12.31 -4.18 -19.22
CA LEU A 93 12.79 -5.55 -19.07
C LEU A 93 11.80 -6.54 -19.71
N SER A 94 12.34 -7.60 -20.31
CA SER A 94 11.53 -8.67 -20.92
C SER A 94 10.73 -9.49 -19.90
N SER A 95 11.23 -9.60 -18.66
CA SER A 95 10.57 -10.35 -17.60
C SER A 95 10.90 -9.81 -16.21
N TYR A 96 9.89 -9.74 -15.33
CA TYR A 96 10.06 -9.42 -13.91
C TYR A 96 10.76 -10.53 -13.11
N ARG A 97 10.87 -11.76 -13.65
CA ARG A 97 11.39 -12.93 -12.91
C ARG A 97 12.80 -12.74 -12.35
N PHE A 98 13.65 -12.02 -13.09
CA PHE A 98 15.01 -11.69 -12.65
C PHE A 98 15.03 -10.74 -11.45
N LEU A 99 14.02 -9.89 -11.30
CA LEU A 99 13.92 -8.92 -10.21
C LEU A 99 13.42 -9.55 -8.90
N ILE A 100 12.78 -10.74 -8.95
CA ILE A 100 12.18 -11.39 -7.77
C ILE A 100 13.25 -11.65 -6.70
N ALA A 101 14.31 -12.39 -7.04
CA ALA A 101 15.34 -12.76 -6.07
C ALA A 101 16.04 -11.56 -5.38
N PRO A 102 16.59 -10.57 -6.11
CA PRO A 102 17.28 -9.45 -5.47
C PRO A 102 16.31 -8.59 -4.64
N THR A 103 15.10 -8.32 -5.12
CA THR A 103 14.15 -7.48 -4.38
C THR A 103 13.57 -8.21 -3.16
N ALA A 104 13.35 -9.52 -3.24
CA ALA A 104 12.94 -10.33 -2.08
C ALA A 104 14.02 -10.31 -0.99
N LEU A 105 15.29 -10.41 -1.37
CA LEU A 105 16.41 -10.33 -0.44
C LEU A 105 16.46 -8.95 0.25
N ILE A 106 16.32 -7.88 -0.53
CA ILE A 106 16.26 -6.51 0.01
C ILE A 106 15.09 -6.37 0.98
N LEU A 107 13.90 -6.86 0.62
CA LEU A 107 12.73 -6.83 1.50
C LEU A 107 12.95 -7.62 2.79
N GLY A 108 13.54 -8.81 2.72
CA GLY A 108 13.83 -9.63 3.89
C GLY A 108 14.89 -9.03 4.82
N ILE A 109 15.94 -8.41 4.27
CA ILE A 109 16.93 -7.69 5.09
C ILE A 109 16.29 -6.44 5.70
N SER A 110 15.51 -5.71 4.92
CA SER A 110 14.82 -4.50 5.38
C SER A 110 13.85 -4.83 6.50
N SER A 111 13.11 -5.94 6.44
CA SER A 111 12.15 -6.31 7.49
C SER A 111 12.79 -6.53 8.86
N ILE A 112 14.05 -7.01 8.90
CA ILE A 112 14.80 -7.24 10.14
C ILE A 112 15.44 -5.94 10.65
N THR A 113 15.88 -5.07 9.73
CA THR A 113 16.66 -3.86 10.06
C THR A 113 15.80 -2.59 10.16
N MET A 114 14.50 -2.67 9.89
CA MET A 114 13.64 -1.49 9.75
C MET A 114 13.45 -0.70 11.05
N ALA A 115 13.33 -1.40 12.19
CA ALA A 115 13.15 -0.80 13.50
C ALA A 115 13.50 -1.82 14.59
N GLU A 116 14.31 -1.42 15.56
CA GLU A 116 14.70 -2.29 16.69
C GLU A 116 13.70 -2.21 17.85
N ASN A 117 12.97 -1.10 17.95
CA ASN A 117 12.06 -0.82 19.04
C ASN A 117 10.82 -0.05 18.57
N ILE A 118 9.84 0.05 19.46
CA ILE A 118 8.55 0.67 19.14
C ILE A 118 8.64 2.18 18.85
N LEU A 119 9.62 2.89 19.43
CA LEU A 119 9.79 4.32 19.18
C LEU A 119 10.25 4.55 17.74
N GLU A 120 11.18 3.73 17.24
CA GLU A 120 11.60 3.76 15.83
C GLU A 120 10.45 3.44 14.88
N VAL A 121 9.62 2.44 15.20
CA VAL A 121 8.41 2.14 14.41
C VAL A 121 7.48 3.36 14.34
N GLN A 122 7.34 4.09 15.43
CA GLN A 122 6.47 5.28 15.49
C GLN A 122 7.05 6.44 14.67
N ILE A 123 8.36 6.67 14.72
CA ILE A 123 9.06 7.66 13.87
C ILE A 123 8.91 7.27 12.40
N LEU A 124 9.17 6.00 12.08
CA LEU A 124 9.04 5.48 10.73
C LEU A 124 7.62 5.70 10.19
N SER A 125 6.61 5.39 11.00
CA SER A 125 5.19 5.48 10.61
C SER A 125 4.66 6.91 10.46
N ASN A 126 5.14 7.86 11.27
CA ASN A 126 4.63 9.24 11.26
C ASN A 126 5.43 10.19 10.37
N ILE A 127 6.70 9.88 10.08
CA ILE A 127 7.60 10.78 9.37
C ILE A 127 8.08 10.15 8.07
N ILE A 128 8.76 9.00 8.16
CA ILE A 128 9.49 8.43 7.02
C ILE A 128 8.53 7.85 5.99
N ILE A 129 7.59 7.02 6.42
CA ILE A 129 6.59 6.36 5.57
C ILE A 129 5.74 7.40 4.81
N PRO A 130 5.09 8.39 5.46
CA PRO A 130 4.29 9.39 4.76
C PRO A 130 5.12 10.19 3.76
N PHE A 131 6.37 10.52 4.10
CA PHE A 131 7.29 11.21 3.19
C PHE A 131 7.63 10.36 1.95
N LEU A 132 8.03 9.10 2.14
CA LEU A 132 8.36 8.19 1.04
C LEU A 132 7.15 7.91 0.13
N TYR A 133 5.99 7.62 0.72
CA TYR A 133 4.76 7.41 -0.05
C TYR A 133 4.30 8.69 -0.75
N GLY A 134 4.42 9.85 -0.10
CA GLY A 134 4.13 11.14 -0.73
C GLY A 134 5.04 11.41 -1.93
N LEU A 135 6.33 11.13 -1.80
CA LEU A 135 7.29 11.27 -2.91
C LEU A 135 6.95 10.29 -4.05
N ALA A 136 6.80 9.01 -3.73
CA ALA A 136 6.66 7.95 -4.73
C ALA A 136 5.28 7.93 -5.41
N LEU A 137 4.19 8.13 -4.66
CA LEU A 137 2.82 8.01 -5.17
C LEU A 137 2.20 9.35 -5.57
N PHE A 138 2.69 10.48 -5.06
CA PHE A 138 2.16 11.78 -5.40
C PHE A 138 3.13 12.59 -6.27
N LEU A 139 4.37 12.82 -5.82
CA LEU A 139 5.30 13.68 -6.54
C LEU A 139 5.71 13.10 -7.90
N ILE A 140 6.09 11.82 -7.98
CA ILE A 140 6.50 11.20 -9.25
C ILE A 140 5.36 11.25 -10.29
N PRO A 141 4.12 10.80 -10.00
CA PRO A 141 3.03 10.90 -10.96
C PRO A 141 2.67 12.35 -11.31
N LEU A 142 2.75 13.28 -10.36
CA LEU A 142 2.52 14.71 -10.63
C LEU A 142 3.53 15.26 -11.63
N VAL A 143 4.82 14.96 -11.46
CA VAL A 143 5.87 15.40 -12.39
C VAL A 143 5.64 14.79 -13.77
N ILE A 144 5.33 13.50 -13.87
CA ILE A 144 5.01 12.85 -15.14
C ILE A 144 3.79 13.50 -15.80
N PHE A 145 2.75 13.79 -15.01
CA PHE A 145 1.54 14.46 -15.49
C PHE A 145 1.83 15.85 -16.05
N LEU A 146 2.63 16.66 -15.34
CA LEU A 146 3.06 17.97 -15.81
C LEU A 146 3.90 17.87 -17.09
N LEU A 147 4.85 16.92 -17.15
CA LEU A 147 5.66 16.70 -18.36
C LEU A 147 4.82 16.31 -19.57
N VAL A 148 3.76 15.51 -19.38
CA VAL A 148 2.82 15.14 -20.44
C VAL A 148 1.95 16.32 -20.84
N LEU A 149 1.50 17.14 -19.89
CA LEU A 149 0.66 18.32 -20.16
C LEU A 149 1.40 19.38 -20.99
N PHE A 150 2.70 19.57 -20.72
CA PHE A 150 3.53 20.52 -21.45
C PHE A 150 4.23 19.92 -22.68
N LYS A 151 4.04 18.63 -22.97
CA LYS A 151 4.58 18.02 -24.19
C LYS A 151 3.84 18.59 -25.40
N PRO A 152 4.52 19.29 -26.33
CA PRO A 152 3.90 19.73 -27.58
C PRO A 152 3.35 18.51 -28.32
N GLU A 153 2.17 18.62 -28.91
CA GLU A 153 1.60 17.55 -29.76
C GLU A 153 2.68 17.09 -30.73
N ALA A 154 3.05 15.81 -30.64
CA ALA A 154 3.96 15.22 -31.59
C ALA A 154 3.27 15.30 -32.95
N SER A 155 3.78 16.20 -33.81
CA SER A 155 3.41 16.31 -35.22
C SER A 155 3.11 14.92 -35.77
N ASN A 156 1.88 14.70 -36.22
CA ASN A 156 1.41 13.48 -36.89
C ASN A 156 2.37 13.11 -38.03
N GLN A 157 3.45 12.39 -37.74
CA GLN A 157 4.22 11.72 -38.77
C GLN A 157 3.40 10.49 -39.14
N PRO A 158 2.84 10.43 -40.37
CA PRO A 158 2.06 9.29 -40.79
C PRO A 158 2.94 8.05 -40.65
N ALA A 159 2.37 7.01 -40.04
CA ALA A 159 3.02 5.72 -39.87
C ALA A 159 3.69 5.33 -41.19
N LYS A 160 5.02 5.18 -41.17
CA LYS A 160 5.80 4.73 -42.32
C LYS A 160 5.26 3.37 -42.71
N SER A 161 4.43 3.31 -43.75
CA SER A 161 3.94 2.07 -44.31
C SER A 161 5.15 1.27 -44.75
N ILE A 162 5.33 0.10 -44.16
CA ILE A 162 6.32 -0.86 -44.65
C ILE A 162 5.78 -1.30 -46.01
N THR A 163 6.39 -0.82 -47.10
CA THR A 163 6.14 -1.34 -48.43
C THR A 163 6.47 -2.82 -48.38
N VAL A 164 5.44 -3.65 -48.43
CA VAL A 164 5.59 -5.09 -48.66
C VAL A 164 6.13 -5.19 -50.09
N GLN A 165 7.44 -5.30 -50.22
CA GLN A 165 8.08 -5.60 -51.49
C GLN A 165 7.61 -7.02 -51.84
N ASN A 166 6.77 -7.11 -52.86
CA ASN A 166 6.32 -8.37 -53.43
C ASN A 166 7.54 -9.26 -53.69
N LEU A 167 7.58 -10.42 -53.04
CA LEU A 167 8.35 -11.55 -53.54
C LEU A 167 7.53 -12.13 -54.70
N ASP A 168 7.82 -11.65 -55.90
CA ASP A 168 7.65 -12.43 -57.12
C ASP A 168 8.75 -13.50 -57.20
#